data_AF-A0A6F8VGE0-F1
#
_entry.id   AF-A0A6F8VGE0-F1
#
_cell.length_a   1.000
_cell.length_b   1.000
_cell.length_c   1.000
_cell.angle_alpha   90.00
_cell.angle_beta   90.00
_cell.angle_gamma   90.00
#
_symmetry.space_group_name_H-M   'P 1'
#
loop_
_entity.id
_entity.type
_entity.pdbx_description
1 polymer ?
#
loop_
_entity_poly.entity_id
_entity_poly.type
_entity_poly.pdbx_seq_one_letter_code
_entity_poly.pdbx_strand_id
1 'polypeptide(L)'
;MRRTGWGTPRPKQFHLALRWMLVFALGMLAAASIGKAFAGDGIPRAALKHRADLTRAAHAAWGLDAPVAAFAAQIHQESGWNPEAVSRVGARGMAQFMPDTARWWCDKNGLSAAECRPANPVWAMRALVGYDRWLFERVRGPSEFDRLWAALRSYNGGLGHWQQEAATVRPALGRMAVDAACGKAHRHASFCPENLGYPRRILTILQPRYLSWGRGVSA
;
A
#
# COMPACT_ATOMS: atom_id res chain seq x y z
N MET A 1 -5.51 40.55 55.38
CA MET A 1 -4.63 39.37 55.47
C MET A 1 -5.48 38.11 55.58
N ARG A 2 -5.68 37.35 54.49
CA ARG A 2 -6.25 36.01 54.51
C ARG A 2 -5.25 35.07 53.83
N ARG A 3 -4.71 34.12 54.59
CA ARG A 3 -3.74 33.13 54.14
C ARG A 3 -4.45 32.08 53.26
N THR A 4 -4.03 31.99 52.01
CA THR A 4 -4.35 30.90 51.10
C THR A 4 -3.43 29.72 51.38
N GLY A 5 -4.02 28.54 51.60
CA GLY A 5 -3.29 27.28 51.73
C GLY A 5 -2.83 26.76 50.37
N TRP A 6 -1.67 26.10 50.36
CA TRP A 6 -1.24 25.26 49.26
C TRP A 6 -0.80 23.92 49.82
N GLY A 7 -1.65 22.92 49.60
CA GLY A 7 -1.35 21.52 49.84
C GLY A 7 -0.34 20.98 48.83
N THR A 8 0.41 19.99 49.28
CA THR A 8 1.35 19.21 48.47
C THR A 8 0.65 18.53 47.28
N PRO A 9 1.21 18.55 46.07
CA PRO A 9 0.64 17.82 44.95
C PRO A 9 0.89 16.31 45.09
N ARG A 10 -0.21 15.54 45.09
CA ARG A 10 -0.24 14.07 45.02
C ARG A 10 0.12 13.56 43.60
N PRO A 11 0.63 12.31 43.49
CA PRO A 11 1.26 11.78 42.28
C PRO A 11 0.23 11.46 41.20
N LYS A 12 -0.12 12.43 40.35
CA LYS A 12 -1.03 12.22 39.21
C LYS A 12 -0.50 12.81 37.89
N GLN A 13 0.82 12.95 37.75
CA GLN A 13 1.43 13.56 36.55
C GLN A 13 2.01 12.55 35.54
N PHE A 14 1.94 11.24 35.80
CA PHE A 14 2.45 10.22 34.86
C PHE A 14 1.39 9.56 33.94
N HIS A 15 0.11 9.92 34.05
CA HIS A 15 -0.96 9.30 33.26
C HIS A 15 -1.67 10.24 32.26
N LEU A 16 -1.16 11.45 32.04
CA LEU A 16 -1.73 12.39 31.06
C LEU A 16 -1.04 12.39 29.68
N ALA A 17 0.12 11.75 29.55
CA ALA A 17 0.83 11.62 28.27
C ALA A 17 0.36 10.43 27.41
N LEU A 18 -0.40 9.50 27.99
CA LEU A 18 -0.86 8.27 27.30
C LEU A 18 -2.33 8.33 26.84
N ARG A 19 -3.00 9.46 27.07
CA ARG A 19 -4.41 9.66 26.70
C ARG A 19 -4.64 10.53 25.46
N TRP A 20 -3.57 10.98 24.80
CA TRP A 20 -3.62 11.74 23.55
C TRP A 20 -3.17 10.95 22.31
N MET A 21 -2.88 9.64 22.44
CA MET A 21 -2.80 8.71 21.31
C MET A 21 -4.17 8.16 20.86
N LEU A 22 -5.26 8.66 21.44
CA LEU A 22 -6.63 8.16 21.25
C LEU A 22 -7.59 9.17 20.60
N VAL A 23 -7.07 10.18 19.88
CA VAL A 23 -7.91 11.20 19.19
C VAL A 23 -7.72 11.21 17.66
N PHE A 24 -6.89 10.34 17.09
CA PHE A 24 -6.74 10.22 15.62
C PHE A 24 -7.91 9.49 14.91
N ALA A 25 -9.04 9.33 15.60
CA ALA A 25 -10.29 8.78 15.06
C ALA A 25 -11.37 9.84 14.77
N LEU A 26 -11.17 11.12 15.12
CA LEU A 26 -12.14 12.19 14.82
C LEU A 26 -11.46 13.36 14.11
N GLY A 27 -11.41 13.32 12.77
CA GLY A 27 -10.84 14.42 11.99
C GLY A 27 -10.95 14.24 10.48
N MET A 28 -11.99 13.53 10.04
CA MET A 28 -12.33 13.38 8.62
C MET A 28 -13.46 14.29 8.16
N LEU A 29 -13.84 15.35 8.89
CA LEU A 29 -14.78 16.35 8.37
C LEU A 29 -14.50 17.75 8.93
N ALA A 30 -13.85 18.59 8.11
CA ALA A 30 -14.35 19.90 7.68
C ALA A 30 -13.21 20.83 7.23
N ALA A 31 -13.33 21.28 5.96
CA ALA A 31 -12.75 22.50 5.38
C ALA A 31 -11.24 22.57 5.09
N ALA A 32 -10.88 22.16 3.87
CA ALA A 32 -10.10 23.02 2.95
C ALA A 32 -10.33 22.56 1.49
N SER A 33 -11.28 23.24 0.86
CA SER A 33 -11.58 23.35 -0.58
C SER A 33 -10.29 23.61 -1.39
N ILE A 34 -10.04 23.05 -2.57
CA ILE A 34 -10.64 23.33 -3.88
C ILE A 34 -10.19 22.22 -4.83
N GLY A 35 -11.12 21.67 -5.61
CA GLY A 35 -10.87 20.65 -6.61
C GLY A 35 -11.46 19.30 -6.23
N LYS A 36 -12.78 19.16 -6.36
CA LYS A 36 -13.32 17.86 -6.76
C LYS A 36 -12.71 17.58 -8.13
N ALA A 37 -11.56 16.89 -8.16
CA ALA A 37 -11.15 16.19 -9.35
C ALA A 37 -12.31 15.24 -9.64
N PHE A 38 -13.06 15.51 -10.70
CA PHE A 38 -13.94 14.52 -11.28
C PHE A 38 -13.10 13.25 -11.39
N ALA A 39 -13.49 12.22 -10.63
CA ALA A 39 -12.97 10.88 -10.83
C ALA A 39 -13.47 10.44 -12.20
N GLY A 40 -12.79 10.89 -13.25
CA GLY A 40 -13.08 10.47 -14.60
C GLY A 40 -12.95 8.95 -14.63
N ASP A 41 -13.89 8.31 -15.30
CA ASP A 41 -13.87 6.86 -15.52
C ASP A 41 -12.65 6.39 -16.34
N GLY A 42 -11.86 7.34 -16.86
CA GLY A 42 -10.65 7.11 -17.64
C GLY A 42 -9.34 7.03 -16.84
N ILE A 43 -8.28 6.78 -17.60
CA ILE A 43 -6.89 6.84 -17.15
C ILE A 43 -6.48 8.32 -16.95
N PRO A 44 -5.85 8.72 -15.83
CA PRO A 44 -5.35 10.08 -15.66
C PRO A 44 -4.39 10.48 -16.79
N ARG A 45 -4.55 11.68 -17.37
CA ARG A 45 -3.71 12.13 -18.49
C ARG A 45 -2.21 12.11 -18.17
N ALA A 46 -1.86 12.43 -16.92
CA ALA A 46 -0.48 12.38 -16.43
C ALA A 46 0.14 10.96 -16.48
N ALA A 47 -0.68 9.90 -16.47
CA ALA A 47 -0.24 8.52 -16.55
C ALA A 47 0.28 8.15 -17.95
N LEU A 48 -0.28 8.75 -19.01
CA LEU A 48 -0.02 8.31 -20.40
C LEU A 48 1.47 8.32 -20.77
N LYS A 49 2.22 9.33 -20.29
CA LYS A 49 3.67 9.44 -20.53
C LYS A 49 4.49 8.31 -19.89
N HIS A 50 3.93 7.63 -18.88
CA HIS A 50 4.59 6.57 -18.13
C HIS A 50 4.31 5.16 -18.66
N ARG A 51 3.35 5.00 -19.59
CA ARG A 51 2.95 3.69 -20.12
C ARG A 51 4.14 2.86 -20.61
N ALA A 52 5.01 3.45 -21.43
CA ALA A 52 6.14 2.73 -22.01
C ALA A 52 7.18 2.34 -20.96
N ASP A 53 7.46 3.21 -19.98
CA ASP A 53 8.37 2.91 -18.87
C ASP A 53 7.84 1.79 -17.99
N LEU A 54 6.55 1.84 -17.63
CA LEU A 54 5.92 0.79 -16.84
C LEU A 54 5.96 -0.55 -17.59
N THR A 55 5.63 -0.55 -18.88
CA THR A 55 5.64 -1.77 -19.71
C THR A 55 7.04 -2.38 -19.75
N ARG A 56 8.07 -1.57 -19.97
CA ARG A 56 9.47 -2.06 -19.94
C ARG A 56 9.87 -2.60 -18.58
N ALA A 57 9.54 -1.89 -17.51
CA ALA A 57 9.85 -2.32 -16.15
C ALA A 57 9.15 -3.64 -15.81
N ALA A 58 7.87 -3.77 -16.16
CA ALA A 58 7.08 -4.96 -15.96
C ALA A 58 7.66 -6.15 -16.74
N HIS A 59 7.97 -5.99 -18.02
CA HIS A 59 8.57 -7.07 -18.82
C HIS A 59 9.95 -7.49 -18.31
N ALA A 60 10.77 -6.54 -17.84
CA ALA A 60 12.07 -6.86 -17.27
C ALA A 60 11.98 -7.70 -15.99
N ALA A 61 10.95 -7.49 -15.16
CA ALA A 61 10.79 -8.18 -13.88
C ALA A 61 9.91 -9.46 -13.95
N TRP A 62 8.97 -9.51 -14.90
CA TRP A 62 7.94 -10.56 -14.97
C TRP A 62 7.90 -11.33 -16.30
N GLY A 63 8.67 -10.92 -17.31
CA GLY A 63 8.59 -11.47 -18.66
C GLY A 63 7.50 -10.84 -19.52
N LEU A 64 7.37 -11.29 -20.78
CA LEU A 64 6.44 -10.71 -21.75
C LEU A 64 4.96 -10.85 -21.35
N ASP A 65 4.64 -11.82 -20.50
CA ASP A 65 3.29 -12.03 -19.98
C ASP A 65 2.98 -11.20 -18.73
N ALA A 66 3.78 -10.18 -18.40
CA ALA A 66 3.57 -9.36 -17.21
C ALA A 66 2.14 -8.76 -17.13
N PRO A 67 1.49 -8.72 -15.95
CA PRO A 67 0.16 -8.13 -15.79
C PRO A 67 0.23 -6.59 -15.72
N VAL A 68 0.65 -5.94 -16.81
CA VAL A 68 0.88 -4.49 -16.90
C VAL A 68 -0.34 -3.68 -16.45
N ALA A 69 -1.55 -4.14 -16.77
CA ALA A 69 -2.78 -3.47 -16.36
C ALA A 69 -2.96 -3.45 -14.83
N ALA A 70 -2.51 -4.49 -14.12
CA ALA A 70 -2.55 -4.57 -12.67
C ALA A 70 -1.57 -3.58 -12.01
N PHE A 71 -0.33 -3.50 -12.50
CA PHE A 71 0.66 -2.54 -11.99
C PHE A 71 0.24 -1.08 -12.24
N ALA A 72 -0.35 -0.79 -13.40
CA ALA A 72 -0.87 0.53 -13.72
C ALA A 72 -2.03 0.91 -12.77
N ALA A 73 -2.90 -0.06 -12.45
CA ALA A 73 -3.96 0.10 -11.48
C ALA A 73 -3.43 0.30 -10.05
N GLN A 74 -2.34 -0.37 -9.67
CA GLN A 74 -1.70 -0.18 -8.37
C GLN A 74 -1.09 1.22 -8.24
N ILE A 75 -0.37 1.71 -9.24
CA ILE A 75 0.15 3.11 -9.24
C ILE A 75 -1.01 4.12 -9.16
N HIS A 76 -2.11 3.85 -9.85
CA HIS A 76 -3.33 4.65 -9.71
C HIS A 76 -3.85 4.61 -8.27
N GLN A 77 -3.98 3.43 -7.66
CA GLN A 77 -4.41 3.28 -6.27
C GLN A 77 -3.52 4.07 -5.29
N GLU A 78 -2.21 4.01 -5.47
CA GLU A 78 -1.26 4.61 -4.53
C GLU A 78 -1.26 6.13 -4.56
N SER A 79 -1.34 6.74 -5.74
CA SER A 79 -1.09 8.18 -5.86
C SER A 79 -1.91 8.87 -6.95
N GLY A 80 -2.70 8.13 -7.72
CA GLY A 80 -3.29 8.66 -8.94
C GLY A 80 -2.24 9.10 -9.97
N TRP A 81 -1.06 8.46 -9.98
CA TRP A 81 0.11 8.82 -10.79
C TRP A 81 0.81 10.13 -10.39
N ASN A 82 0.71 10.56 -9.14
CA ASN A 82 1.41 11.74 -8.65
C ASN A 82 2.82 11.41 -8.11
N PRO A 83 3.92 11.85 -8.76
CA PRO A 83 5.28 11.58 -8.30
C PRO A 83 5.68 12.38 -7.05
N GLU A 84 4.96 13.46 -6.74
CA GLU A 84 5.19 14.29 -5.56
C GLU A 84 4.30 13.88 -4.38
N ALA A 85 3.57 12.75 -4.50
CA ALA A 85 2.70 12.29 -3.44
C ALA A 85 3.48 11.96 -2.16
N VAL A 86 3.06 12.55 -1.04
CA VAL A 86 3.58 12.23 0.29
C VAL A 86 2.39 11.94 1.20
N SER A 87 2.32 10.75 1.78
CA SER A 87 1.28 10.41 2.75
C SER A 87 1.58 11.02 4.12
N ARG A 88 0.56 11.09 4.97
CA ARG A 88 0.71 11.55 6.37
C ARG A 88 1.71 10.71 7.18
N VAL A 89 1.87 9.44 6.82
CA VAL A 89 2.80 8.51 7.47
C VAL A 89 4.17 8.46 6.77
N GLY A 90 4.38 9.29 5.75
CA GLY A 90 5.69 9.49 5.11
C GLY A 90 5.97 8.59 3.92
N ALA A 91 5.00 7.86 3.40
CA ALA A 91 5.12 7.16 2.12
C ALA A 91 5.32 8.17 0.98
N ARG A 92 6.19 7.86 0.02
CA ARG A 92 6.64 8.82 -1.01
C ARG A 92 6.49 8.30 -2.43
N GLY A 93 6.19 9.24 -3.32
CA GLY A 93 6.18 9.03 -4.76
C GLY A 93 4.97 8.27 -5.25
N MET A 94 4.94 8.02 -6.56
CA MET A 94 3.73 7.48 -7.19
C MET A 94 3.40 6.04 -6.78
N ALA A 95 4.37 5.31 -6.24
CA ALA A 95 4.22 3.95 -5.70
C ALA A 95 4.08 3.92 -4.16
N GLN A 96 4.11 5.08 -3.49
CA GLN A 96 3.96 5.22 -2.05
C GLN A 96 4.83 4.25 -1.23
N PHE A 97 6.11 4.14 -1.57
CA PHE A 97 7.03 3.39 -0.72
C PHE A 97 7.24 4.12 0.61
N MET A 98 7.10 3.39 1.71
CA MET A 98 7.59 3.86 3.01
C MET A 98 9.11 4.03 2.96
N PRO A 99 9.70 5.02 3.66
CA PRO A 99 11.15 5.27 3.62
C PRO A 99 11.98 4.04 3.97
N ASP A 100 11.54 3.26 4.96
CA ASP A 100 12.26 2.07 5.44
C ASP A 100 12.20 0.94 4.41
N THR A 101 11.02 0.72 3.80
CA THR A 101 10.85 -0.25 2.71
C THR A 101 11.67 0.14 1.49
N ALA A 102 11.73 1.43 1.14
CA ALA A 102 12.56 1.91 0.04
C ALA A 102 14.05 1.64 0.29
N ARG A 103 14.56 1.97 1.49
CA ARG A 103 15.96 1.69 1.86
C ARG A 103 16.27 0.21 1.79
N TRP A 104 15.44 -0.63 2.41
CA TRP A 104 15.59 -2.08 2.35
C TRP A 104 15.58 -2.60 0.91
N TRP A 105 14.69 -2.10 0.06
CA TRP A 105 14.61 -2.50 -1.35
C TRP A 105 15.86 -2.10 -2.12
N CYS A 106 16.38 -0.90 -1.89
CA CYS A 106 17.62 -0.41 -2.49
C CYS A 106 18.83 -1.26 -2.07
N ASP A 107 19.01 -1.47 -0.77
CA ASP A 107 20.10 -2.29 -0.21
C ASP A 107 20.08 -3.70 -0.79
N LYS A 108 18.88 -4.31 -0.84
CA LYS A 108 18.67 -5.65 -1.40
C LYS A 108 19.12 -5.77 -2.86
N ASN A 109 18.97 -4.70 -3.63
CA ASN A 109 19.29 -4.69 -5.06
C ASN A 109 20.66 -4.03 -5.35
N GLY A 110 21.44 -3.72 -4.31
CA GLY A 110 22.77 -3.12 -4.44
C GLY A 110 22.77 -1.66 -4.91
N LEU A 111 21.68 -0.93 -4.70
CA LEU A 111 21.61 0.50 -5.03
C LEU A 111 22.20 1.33 -3.89
N SER A 112 22.98 2.35 -4.23
CA SER A 112 23.42 3.37 -3.29
C SER A 112 22.25 4.23 -2.78
N ALA A 113 22.45 4.91 -1.66
CA ALA A 113 21.48 5.87 -1.13
C ALA A 113 21.15 6.98 -2.16
N ALA A 114 22.12 7.38 -3.00
CA ALA A 114 21.92 8.39 -4.04
C ALA A 114 21.06 7.89 -5.21
N GLU A 115 20.98 6.58 -5.44
CA GLU A 115 20.12 5.96 -6.45
C GLU A 115 18.72 5.65 -5.92
N CYS A 116 18.58 5.56 -4.59
CA CYS A 116 17.33 5.29 -3.90
C CYS A 116 16.39 6.51 -3.91
N ARG A 117 15.61 6.67 -4.99
CA ARG A 117 14.79 7.88 -5.24
C ARG A 117 13.29 7.57 -5.37
N PRO A 118 12.54 7.39 -4.27
CA PRO A 118 11.10 7.10 -4.30
C PRO A 118 10.22 8.10 -5.09
N ALA A 119 10.59 9.38 -5.13
CA ALA A 119 9.86 10.39 -5.90
C ALA A 119 10.18 10.37 -7.41
N ASN A 120 11.24 9.68 -7.84
CA ASN A 120 11.56 9.55 -9.25
C ASN A 120 10.62 8.53 -9.91
N PRO A 121 9.85 8.89 -10.97
CA PRO A 121 8.90 7.98 -11.58
C PRO A 121 9.52 6.68 -12.11
N VAL A 122 10.67 6.75 -12.78
CA VAL A 122 11.30 5.55 -13.35
C VAL A 122 11.75 4.61 -12.23
N TRP A 123 12.33 5.14 -11.15
CA TRP A 123 12.67 4.36 -9.98
C TRP A 123 11.43 3.72 -9.35
N ALA A 124 10.37 4.50 -9.11
CA ALA A 124 9.16 4.01 -8.44
C ALA A 124 8.43 2.94 -9.25
N MET A 125 8.36 3.05 -10.59
CA MET A 125 7.82 1.98 -11.46
C MET A 125 8.64 0.70 -11.34
N ARG A 126 9.98 0.79 -11.44
CA ARG A 126 10.87 -0.38 -11.34
C ARG A 126 10.81 -1.03 -9.95
N ALA A 127 10.78 -0.21 -8.90
CA ALA A 127 10.70 -0.68 -7.53
C ALA A 127 9.34 -1.35 -7.25
N LEU A 128 8.22 -0.77 -7.70
CA LEU A 128 6.89 -1.36 -7.53
C LEU A 128 6.81 -2.74 -8.19
N VAL A 129 7.12 -2.84 -9.49
CA VAL A 129 7.01 -4.13 -10.20
C VAL A 129 7.97 -5.18 -9.65
N GLY A 130 9.17 -4.79 -9.23
CA GLY A 130 10.14 -5.69 -8.62
C GLY A 130 9.72 -6.13 -7.22
N TYR A 131 9.18 -5.22 -6.40
CA TYR A 131 8.73 -5.55 -5.06
C TYR A 131 7.49 -6.44 -5.10
N ASP A 132 6.54 -6.16 -6.00
CA ASP A 132 5.41 -7.05 -6.25
C ASP A 132 5.89 -8.45 -6.67
N ARG A 133 6.92 -8.56 -7.52
CA ARG A 133 7.48 -9.86 -7.90
C ARG A 133 8.04 -10.59 -6.68
N TRP A 134 8.81 -9.89 -5.86
CA TRP A 134 9.40 -10.43 -4.65
C TRP A 134 8.34 -10.94 -3.67
N LEU A 135 7.22 -10.22 -3.52
CA LEU A 135 6.06 -10.63 -2.72
C LEU A 135 5.35 -11.82 -3.35
N PHE A 136 5.08 -11.77 -4.64
CA PHE A 136 4.39 -12.81 -5.40
C PHE A 136 5.08 -14.18 -5.31
N GLU A 137 6.40 -14.20 -5.29
CA GLU A 137 7.21 -15.42 -5.11
C GLU A 137 7.12 -16.02 -3.69
N ARG A 138 6.67 -15.24 -2.71
CA ARG A 138 6.63 -15.62 -1.27
C ARG A 138 5.23 -15.88 -0.74
N VAL A 139 4.22 -15.68 -1.57
CA VAL A 139 2.83 -15.98 -1.27
C VAL A 139 2.37 -17.21 -2.05
N ARG A 140 1.38 -17.92 -1.51
CA ARG A 140 0.74 -19.08 -2.13
C ARG A 140 -0.71 -18.74 -2.46
N GLY A 141 -1.22 -19.37 -3.50
CA GLY A 141 -2.60 -19.25 -3.96
C GLY A 141 -2.84 -20.20 -5.13
N PRO A 142 -4.10 -20.62 -5.39
CA PRO A 142 -4.40 -21.61 -6.42
C PRO A 142 -4.35 -21.04 -7.85
N SER A 143 -4.35 -19.71 -8.02
CA SER A 143 -4.27 -19.04 -9.32
C SER A 143 -3.30 -17.85 -9.29
N GLU A 144 -2.97 -17.31 -10.48
CA GLU A 144 -2.24 -16.05 -10.59
C GLU A 144 -2.99 -14.91 -9.89
N PHE A 145 -4.32 -14.83 -10.07
CA PHE A 145 -5.14 -13.81 -9.43
C PHE A 145 -5.08 -13.92 -7.91
N ASP A 146 -5.17 -15.12 -7.34
CA ASP A 146 -5.07 -15.32 -5.89
C ASP A 146 -3.68 -14.96 -5.35
N ARG A 147 -2.62 -15.28 -6.11
CA ARG A 147 -1.26 -14.93 -5.72
C ARG A 147 -1.01 -13.43 -5.83
N LEU A 148 -1.54 -12.75 -6.84
CA LEU A 148 -1.42 -11.30 -6.97
C LEU A 148 -2.27 -10.59 -5.91
N TRP A 149 -3.45 -11.11 -5.57
CA TRP A 149 -4.27 -10.64 -4.44
C TRP A 149 -3.47 -10.70 -3.14
N ALA A 150 -2.84 -11.85 -2.86
CA ALA A 150 -1.98 -12.04 -1.70
C ALA A 150 -0.77 -11.10 -1.68
N ALA A 151 -0.13 -10.90 -2.84
CA ALA A 151 0.99 -9.97 -2.99
C ALA A 151 0.56 -8.53 -2.70
N LEU A 152 -0.58 -8.08 -3.24
CA LEU A 152 -1.13 -6.75 -3.00
C LEU A 152 -1.53 -6.52 -1.53
N ARG A 153 -2.13 -7.53 -0.87
CA ARG A 153 -2.36 -7.47 0.59
C ARG A 153 -1.05 -7.35 1.36
N SER A 154 0.00 -8.02 0.89
CA SER A 154 1.34 -7.96 1.49
C SER A 154 2.06 -6.64 1.21
N TYR A 155 1.83 -6.01 0.06
CA TYR A 155 2.37 -4.70 -0.30
C TYR A 155 1.81 -3.61 0.64
N ASN A 156 0.48 -3.55 0.76
CA ASN A 156 -0.20 -2.56 1.61
C ASN A 156 -0.05 -2.87 3.10
N GLY A 157 -0.15 -4.15 3.48
CA GLY A 157 -0.30 -4.55 4.88
C GLY A 157 0.84 -5.35 5.45
N GLY A 158 1.94 -5.58 4.73
CA GLY A 158 3.10 -6.35 5.16
C GLY A 158 2.97 -7.87 4.96
N LEU A 159 4.02 -8.48 4.39
CA LEU A 159 4.12 -9.93 4.11
C LEU A 159 3.97 -10.80 5.37
N GLY A 160 4.57 -10.39 6.50
CA GLY A 160 4.51 -11.15 7.75
C GLY A 160 3.08 -11.34 8.25
N HIS A 161 2.25 -10.30 8.15
CA HIS A 161 0.84 -10.39 8.52
C HIS A 161 0.06 -11.35 7.62
N TRP A 162 0.25 -11.27 6.29
CA TRP A 162 -0.35 -12.23 5.36
C TRP A 162 0.07 -13.66 5.69
N GLN A 163 1.37 -13.90 5.95
CA GLN A 163 1.88 -15.24 6.26
C GLN A 163 1.29 -15.80 7.57
N GLN A 164 1.10 -14.96 8.58
CA GLN A 164 0.48 -15.35 9.84
C GLN A 164 -1.01 -15.66 9.65
N GLU A 165 -1.76 -14.81 8.93
CA GLU A 165 -3.15 -15.09 8.58
C GLU A 165 -3.28 -16.40 7.79
N ALA A 166 -2.44 -16.60 6.76
CA ALA A 166 -2.43 -17.82 5.97
C ALA A 166 -2.04 -19.07 6.77
N ALA A 167 -1.20 -18.94 7.81
CA ALA A 167 -0.85 -20.05 8.69
C ALA A 167 -2.05 -20.57 9.49
N THR A 168 -2.99 -19.70 9.87
CA THR A 168 -4.18 -20.09 10.67
C THR A 168 -5.19 -20.95 9.91
N VAL A 169 -5.15 -20.93 8.58
CA VAL A 169 -6.13 -21.62 7.72
C VAL A 169 -5.52 -22.77 6.92
N ARG A 170 -4.26 -23.15 7.21
CA ARG A 170 -3.63 -24.29 6.53
C ARG A 170 -4.45 -25.58 6.76
N PRO A 171 -4.54 -26.47 5.75
CA PRO A 171 -3.85 -26.43 4.46
C PRO A 171 -4.55 -25.59 3.37
N ALA A 172 -5.62 -24.85 3.69
CA ALA A 172 -6.33 -24.05 2.68
C ALA A 172 -5.41 -22.99 2.05
N LEU A 173 -5.48 -22.90 0.73
CA LEU A 173 -4.73 -21.90 -0.06
C LEU A 173 -5.65 -20.84 -0.68
N GLY A 174 -6.96 -20.96 -0.50
CA GLY A 174 -7.94 -20.06 -1.10
C GLY A 174 -7.92 -18.68 -0.44
N ARG A 175 -7.91 -17.62 -1.26
CA ARG A 175 -7.90 -16.22 -0.79
C ARG A 175 -8.98 -15.93 0.25
N MET A 176 -10.19 -16.48 0.06
CA MET A 176 -11.33 -16.23 0.93
C MET A 176 -11.10 -16.73 2.36
N ALA A 177 -10.43 -17.87 2.52
CA ALA A 177 -10.10 -18.39 3.85
C ALA A 177 -9.08 -17.49 4.56
N VAL A 178 -8.03 -17.07 3.84
CA VAL A 178 -7.00 -16.16 4.40
C VAL A 178 -7.59 -14.79 4.71
N ASP A 179 -8.44 -14.24 3.85
CA ASP A 179 -9.14 -12.97 4.07
C ASP A 179 -10.05 -13.04 5.31
N ALA A 180 -10.73 -14.16 5.54
CA ALA A 180 -11.55 -14.38 6.73
C ALA A 180 -10.73 -14.51 8.04
N ALA A 181 -9.41 -14.71 7.96
CA ALA A 181 -8.50 -14.76 9.10
C ALA A 181 -7.95 -13.38 9.49
N CYS A 182 -8.16 -12.34 8.67
CA CYS A 182 -7.79 -10.97 9.02
C CYS A 182 -8.45 -10.57 10.35
N GLY A 183 -7.69 -9.94 11.25
CA GLY A 183 -8.20 -9.50 12.55
C GLY A 183 -8.26 -10.61 13.61
N LYS A 184 -8.05 -11.88 13.23
CA LYS A 184 -8.08 -13.05 14.13
C LYS A 184 -6.68 -13.61 14.41
N ALA A 185 -5.72 -13.37 13.50
CA ALA A 185 -4.32 -13.70 13.71
C ALA A 185 -3.62 -12.58 14.51
N HIS A 186 -2.58 -11.95 13.95
CA HIS A 186 -1.84 -10.87 14.64
C HIS A 186 -2.26 -9.45 14.21
N ARG A 187 -2.80 -9.29 13.00
CA ARG A 187 -3.21 -7.98 12.52
C ARG A 187 -4.40 -7.48 13.36
N HIS A 188 -4.33 -6.24 13.83
CA HIS A 188 -5.48 -5.63 14.51
C HIS A 188 -6.65 -5.42 13.54
N ALA A 189 -7.88 -5.73 13.99
CA ALA A 189 -9.07 -5.72 13.15
C ALA A 189 -9.34 -4.38 12.44
N SER A 190 -8.93 -3.26 13.02
CA SER A 190 -9.08 -1.92 12.43
C SER A 190 -8.36 -1.76 11.08
N PHE A 191 -7.33 -2.56 10.80
CA PHE A 191 -6.58 -2.49 9.52
C PHE A 191 -7.18 -3.40 8.44
N CYS A 192 -8.14 -4.27 8.79
CA CYS A 192 -8.70 -5.23 7.84
C CYS A 192 -9.51 -4.58 6.70
N PRO A 193 -10.37 -3.57 6.94
CA PRO A 193 -11.13 -2.96 5.85
C PRO A 193 -10.23 -2.39 4.74
N GLU A 194 -9.17 -1.69 5.12
CA GLU A 194 -8.18 -1.15 4.17
C GLU A 194 -7.46 -2.29 3.43
N ASN A 195 -6.89 -3.23 4.19
CA ASN A 195 -6.04 -4.26 3.62
C ASN A 195 -6.79 -5.26 2.72
N LEU A 196 -8.03 -5.60 3.07
CA LEU A 196 -8.91 -6.44 2.25
C LEU A 196 -9.45 -5.67 1.03
N GLY A 197 -9.71 -4.36 1.19
CA GLY A 197 -10.22 -3.51 0.12
C GLY A 197 -9.17 -3.21 -0.96
N TYR A 198 -7.89 -3.17 -0.59
CA TYR A 198 -6.78 -2.81 -1.47
C TYR A 198 -6.68 -3.67 -2.75
N PRO A 199 -6.55 -5.02 -2.69
CA PRO A 199 -6.50 -5.85 -3.90
C PRO A 199 -7.80 -5.79 -4.71
N ARG A 200 -8.97 -5.71 -4.06
CA ARG A 200 -10.27 -5.56 -4.73
C ARG A 200 -10.30 -4.28 -5.56
N ARG A 201 -9.85 -3.15 -5.01
CA ARG A 201 -9.85 -1.88 -5.73
C ARG A 201 -8.90 -1.90 -6.92
N ILE A 202 -7.74 -2.55 -6.80
CA ILE A 202 -6.76 -2.65 -7.89
C ILE A 202 -7.25 -3.61 -8.97
N LEU A 203 -7.50 -4.88 -8.63
CA LEU A 203 -7.71 -5.93 -9.63
C LEU A 203 -9.12 -5.92 -10.22
N THR A 204 -10.12 -5.48 -9.47
CA THR A 204 -11.53 -5.52 -9.91
C THR A 204 -12.05 -4.17 -10.40
N ILE A 205 -11.62 -3.06 -9.81
CA ILE A 205 -12.18 -1.73 -10.10
C ILE A 205 -11.27 -0.94 -11.06
N LEU A 206 -9.97 -0.87 -10.77
CA LEU A 206 -9.05 -0.03 -11.53
C LEU A 206 -8.41 -0.73 -12.74
N GLN A 207 -8.02 -1.99 -12.61
CA GLN A 207 -7.38 -2.75 -13.69
C GLN A 207 -8.16 -2.72 -15.02
N PRO A 208 -9.50 -2.84 -15.06
CA PRO A 208 -10.25 -2.75 -16.32
C PRO A 208 -9.95 -1.48 -17.13
N ARG A 209 -9.63 -0.36 -16.46
CA ARG A 209 -9.29 0.90 -17.12
C ARG A 209 -7.98 0.82 -17.91
N TYR A 210 -7.10 -0.10 -17.56
CA TYR A 210 -5.74 -0.23 -18.10
C TYR A 210 -5.55 -1.45 -19.02
N LEU A 211 -6.60 -2.19 -19.37
CA LEU A 211 -6.50 -3.35 -20.27
C LEU A 211 -5.95 -2.99 -21.66
N SER A 212 -6.11 -1.74 -22.09
CA SER A 212 -5.49 -1.24 -23.32
C SER A 212 -3.97 -1.07 -23.24
N TRP A 213 -3.38 -1.14 -22.03
CA TRP A 213 -1.94 -1.02 -21.80
C TRP A 213 -1.21 -2.37 -21.79
N GLY A 214 -1.94 -3.46 -21.59
CA GLY A 214 -1.40 -4.82 -21.57
C GLY A 214 -2.32 -5.79 -20.81
N ARG A 215 -1.83 -7.01 -20.62
CA ARG A 215 -2.58 -8.07 -19.93
C ARG A 215 -2.95 -7.66 -18.49
N GLY A 216 -4.14 -8.06 -18.04
CA GLY A 216 -4.54 -8.03 -16.63
C GLY A 216 -4.73 -9.45 -16.08
N VAL A 217 -5.11 -9.57 -14.81
CA VAL A 217 -5.46 -10.85 -14.19
C VAL A 217 -6.95 -10.94 -13.89
N SER A 218 -7.53 -12.13 -14.00
CA SER A 218 -8.95 -12.40 -13.71
C SER A 218 -9.09 -13.52 -12.70
N ALA A 219 -10.16 -13.45 -11.90
CA ALA A 219 -10.48 -14.39 -10.83
C ALA A 219 -10.95 -15.76 -11.33
#